data_AF-A0A1J3ZYW4-F1
#
_entry.id   AF-A0A1J3ZYW4-F1
#
_cell.length_a   1.000
_cell.length_b   1.000
_cell.length_c   1.000
_cell.angle_alpha   90.00
_cell.angle_beta   90.00
_cell.angle_gamma   90.00
#
_symmetry.space_group_name_H-M   'P 1'
#
loop_
_entity.id
_entity.type
_entity.pdbx_description
1 polymer ?
#
loop_
_entity_poly.entity_id
_entity_poly.type
_entity_poly.pdbx_seq_one_letter_code
_entity_poly.pdbx_strand_id
1 'polypeptide(L)'
;MGIRSKFTNDITNKVGNSLLNIEEIKEKSNLPTTQEELKQRREKALTLVKKKSLLSSGASVVPIPGLDFGVDIKLMRDIIEDVNKIYGLDHKQVNSLGDDVKERIMSAAAIQGSQFVGRKVSEALLKVVIKDVAKRAAAKQTRWFPVIGQAVSASISYYFMSKLGKDHVEKCEKVINNL
;
A
#
# COMPACT_ATOMS: atom_id res chain seq x y z
N MET A 1 -15.43 20.34 4.84
CA MET A 1 -14.40 19.29 4.76
C MET A 1 -14.10 18.84 3.30
N GLY A 2 -14.22 19.73 2.28
CA GLY A 2 -14.28 19.31 0.86
C GLY A 2 -13.20 19.83 -0.09
N ILE A 3 -12.37 20.80 0.32
CA ILE A 3 -11.39 21.43 -0.58
C ILE A 3 -10.03 20.69 -0.53
N ARG A 4 -9.61 20.27 0.67
CA ARG A 4 -8.32 19.57 0.87
C ARG A 4 -8.27 18.19 0.20
N SER A 5 -9.38 17.44 0.16
CA SER A 5 -9.46 16.11 -0.44
C SER A 5 -9.50 16.13 -1.96
N LYS A 6 -10.14 17.14 -2.58
CA LYS A 6 -10.13 17.31 -4.04
C LYS A 6 -8.72 17.62 -4.55
N PHE A 7 -8.05 18.58 -3.92
CA PHE A 7 -6.70 18.98 -4.31
C PHE A 7 -5.66 17.86 -4.16
N THR A 8 -5.72 17.08 -3.08
CA THR A 8 -4.84 15.89 -2.93
C THR A 8 -5.14 14.84 -3.98
N ASN A 9 -6.41 14.55 -4.28
CA ASN A 9 -6.75 13.58 -5.33
C ASN A 9 -6.30 14.05 -6.73
N ASP A 10 -6.48 15.33 -7.06
CA ASP A 10 -6.09 15.88 -8.36
C ASP A 10 -4.57 15.90 -8.55
N ILE A 11 -3.81 16.26 -7.52
CA ILE A 11 -2.34 16.22 -7.59
C ILE A 11 -1.81 14.79 -7.65
N THR A 12 -2.29 13.89 -6.78
CA THR A 12 -1.85 12.49 -6.81
C THR A 12 -2.15 11.83 -8.16
N ASN A 13 -3.34 12.09 -8.75
CA ASN A 13 -3.71 11.51 -10.04
C ASN A 13 -2.97 12.17 -11.21
N LYS A 14 -2.81 13.50 -11.22
CA LYS A 14 -2.14 14.21 -12.31
C LYS A 14 -0.63 13.99 -12.31
N VAL A 15 0.01 14.04 -11.14
CA VAL A 15 1.45 13.78 -10.98
C VAL A 15 1.74 12.28 -11.13
N GLY A 16 0.91 11.41 -10.54
CA GLY A 16 1.09 9.96 -10.61
C GLY A 16 0.96 9.37 -12.01
N ASN A 17 0.00 9.86 -12.80
CA ASN A 17 -0.24 9.37 -14.16
C ASN A 17 0.75 9.97 -15.17
N SER A 18 1.12 11.26 -15.04
CA SER A 18 2.07 11.93 -15.96
C SER A 18 3.54 11.67 -15.67
N LEU A 19 3.96 11.37 -14.42
CA LEU A 19 5.38 11.14 -14.10
C LEU A 19 5.77 9.66 -13.97
N LEU A 20 4.85 8.75 -13.63
CA LEU A 20 5.21 7.36 -13.30
C LEU A 20 4.42 6.28 -14.05
N ASN A 21 3.53 6.64 -15.00
CA ASN A 21 2.65 5.70 -15.70
C ASN A 21 2.01 4.69 -14.71
N ILE A 22 1.34 5.20 -13.69
CA ILE A 22 0.62 4.36 -12.72
C ILE A 22 -0.73 4.02 -13.35
N GLU A 23 -0.79 2.89 -14.05
CA GLU A 23 -2.05 2.37 -14.57
C GLU A 23 -2.99 2.04 -13.41
N GLU A 24 -4.22 2.54 -13.49
CA GLU A 24 -5.28 2.20 -12.56
C GLU A 24 -5.68 0.74 -12.79
N ILE A 25 -5.41 -0.13 -11.81
CA ILE A 25 -5.74 -1.55 -11.91
C ILE A 25 -7.26 -1.71 -11.79
N LYS A 26 -7.93 -1.83 -12.95
CA LYS A 26 -9.38 -2.00 -13.09
C LYS A 26 -9.83 -3.44 -13.24
N GLU A 27 -8.93 -4.40 -13.48
CA GLU A 27 -9.32 -5.79 -13.73
C GLU A 27 -9.80 -6.52 -12.46
N LYS A 28 -10.92 -7.23 -12.60
CA LYS A 28 -11.28 -8.36 -11.72
C LYS A 28 -10.38 -9.53 -12.08
N SER A 29 -9.26 -9.68 -11.37
CA SER A 29 -8.42 -10.87 -11.50
C SER A 29 -9.05 -12.05 -10.72
N ASN A 30 -8.98 -13.25 -11.29
CA ASN A 30 -9.21 -14.48 -10.52
C ASN A 30 -7.97 -14.80 -9.67
N LEU A 31 -8.08 -15.71 -8.71
CA LEU A 31 -6.91 -16.24 -8.01
C LEU A 31 -5.92 -16.83 -9.04
N PRO A 32 -4.60 -16.63 -8.86
CA PRO A 32 -3.65 -17.16 -9.82
C PRO A 32 -3.64 -18.69 -9.72
N THR A 33 -3.58 -19.35 -10.87
CA THR A 33 -3.69 -20.81 -10.97
C THR A 33 -2.37 -21.49 -11.31
N THR A 34 -1.40 -20.72 -11.80
CA THR A 34 -0.08 -21.24 -12.22
C THR A 34 1.05 -20.47 -11.55
N GLN A 35 2.21 -21.12 -11.41
CA GLN A 35 3.42 -20.50 -10.87
C GLN A 35 3.94 -19.36 -11.76
N GLU A 36 3.77 -19.48 -13.07
CA GLU A 36 4.17 -18.43 -14.01
C GLU A 36 3.28 -17.19 -13.86
N GLU A 37 1.97 -17.37 -13.68
CA GLU A 37 1.05 -16.28 -13.41
C GLU A 37 1.34 -15.60 -12.06
N LEU A 38 1.68 -16.37 -11.02
CA LEU A 38 2.15 -15.87 -9.73
C LEU A 38 3.38 -14.97 -9.88
N LYS A 39 4.37 -15.41 -10.66
CA LYS A 39 5.60 -14.64 -10.92
C LYS A 39 5.32 -13.33 -11.67
N GLN A 40 4.48 -13.38 -12.71
CA GLN A 40 4.07 -12.18 -13.45
C GLN A 40 3.32 -11.18 -12.55
N ARG A 41 2.44 -11.67 -11.68
CA ARG A 41 1.72 -10.84 -10.71
C ARG A 41 2.65 -10.23 -9.67
N ARG A 42 3.66 -10.98 -9.20
CA ARG A 42 4.72 -10.47 -8.33
C ARG A 42 5.46 -9.30 -8.98
N GLU A 43 5.90 -9.44 -10.22
CA GLU A 43 6.62 -8.38 -10.95
C GLU A 43 5.75 -7.12 -11.10
N LYS A 44 4.47 -7.29 -11.46
CA LYS A 44 3.51 -6.18 -11.53
C LYS A 44 3.33 -5.49 -10.18
N ALA A 45 3.14 -6.26 -9.11
CA ALA A 45 2.93 -5.74 -7.77
C ALA A 45 4.16 -5.00 -7.23
N LEU A 46 5.36 -5.56 -7.42
CA LEU A 46 6.62 -4.92 -7.02
C LEU A 46 6.88 -3.62 -7.79
N THR A 47 6.55 -3.59 -9.08
CA THR A 47 6.65 -2.38 -9.91
C THR A 47 5.70 -1.29 -9.42
N LEU A 48 4.46 -1.65 -9.11
CA LEU A 48 3.47 -0.74 -8.55
C LEU A 48 3.91 -0.17 -7.20
N VAL A 49 4.37 -1.03 -6.29
CA VAL A 49 4.91 -0.63 -4.98
C VAL A 49 6.04 0.38 -5.19
N LYS A 50 7.02 0.07 -6.05
CA LYS A 50 8.15 0.96 -6.34
C LYS A 50 7.69 2.33 -6.83
N LYS A 51 6.77 2.39 -7.79
CA LYS A 51 6.25 3.65 -8.34
C LYS A 51 5.56 4.50 -7.27
N LYS A 52 4.64 3.91 -6.50
CA LYS A 52 3.92 4.66 -5.44
C LYS A 52 4.84 5.05 -4.28
N SER A 53 5.85 4.25 -3.94
CA SER A 53 6.90 4.63 -3.00
C SER A 53 7.71 5.84 -3.49
N LEU A 54 8.03 5.91 -4.78
CA LEU A 54 8.71 7.08 -5.36
C LEU A 54 7.83 8.33 -5.28
N LEU A 55 6.52 8.23 -5.54
CA LEU A 55 5.61 9.38 -5.34
C LEU A 55 5.60 9.89 -3.92
N SER A 56 5.52 8.98 -2.94
CA SER A 56 5.50 9.32 -1.52
C SER A 56 6.80 10.06 -1.13
N SER A 57 7.95 9.58 -1.61
CA SER A 57 9.23 10.27 -1.39
C SER A 57 9.29 11.66 -2.03
N GLY A 58 8.67 11.85 -3.20
CA GLY A 58 8.59 13.15 -3.86
C GLY A 58 7.65 14.12 -3.16
N ALA A 59 6.55 13.62 -2.58
CA ALA A 59 5.64 14.43 -1.77
C ALA A 59 6.35 15.01 -0.54
N SER A 60 7.21 14.22 0.12
CA SER A 60 8.00 14.65 1.29
C SER A 60 8.98 15.82 1.07
N VAL A 61 9.17 16.26 -0.19
CA VAL A 61 10.01 17.43 -0.54
C VAL A 61 9.19 18.72 -0.52
N VAL A 62 7.86 18.64 -0.52
CA VAL A 62 6.98 19.81 -0.57
C VAL A 62 6.73 20.32 0.86
N PRO A 63 7.16 21.55 1.23
CA PRO A 63 7.07 22.04 2.61
C PRO A 63 5.66 22.54 2.96
N ILE A 64 4.63 21.69 2.82
CA ILE A 64 3.24 22.00 3.18
C ILE A 64 2.86 21.19 4.42
N PRO A 65 2.64 21.85 5.58
CA PRO A 65 2.28 21.17 6.82
C PRO A 65 1.07 20.24 6.65
N GLY A 66 1.28 18.95 6.92
CA GLY A 66 0.24 17.92 6.91
C GLY A 66 -0.18 17.39 5.53
N LEU A 67 0.40 17.91 4.43
CA LEU A 67 0.15 17.37 3.08
C LEU A 67 0.75 15.97 2.94
N ASP A 68 2.04 15.84 3.25
CA ASP A 68 2.83 14.63 3.04
C ASP A 68 2.20 13.44 3.77
N PHE A 69 1.77 13.64 5.02
CA PHE A 69 1.14 12.60 5.81
C PHE A 69 -0.19 12.10 5.22
N GLY A 70 -1.01 12.99 4.66
CA GLY A 70 -2.27 12.62 4.01
C GLY A 70 -2.03 11.87 2.70
N VAL A 71 -1.05 12.32 1.91
CA VAL A 71 -0.63 11.69 0.67
C VAL A 71 -0.03 10.31 0.94
N ASP A 72 0.81 10.16 1.96
CA ASP A 72 1.44 8.89 2.33
C ASP A 72 0.42 7.85 2.80
N ILE A 73 -0.60 8.27 3.59
CA ILE A 73 -1.72 7.39 3.98
C ILE A 73 -2.48 6.93 2.73
N LYS A 74 -2.82 7.85 1.83
CA LYS A 74 -3.55 7.53 0.61
C LYS A 74 -2.74 6.58 -0.26
N LEU A 75 -1.47 6.88 -0.53
CA LEU A 75 -0.60 6.06 -1.36
C LEU A 75 -0.40 4.65 -0.77
N MET A 76 -0.22 4.54 0.54
CA MET A 76 -0.12 3.24 1.20
C MET A 76 -1.43 2.44 1.12
N ARG A 77 -2.58 3.09 1.33
CA ARG A 77 -3.89 2.45 1.10
C ARG A 77 -4.00 1.94 -0.33
N ASP A 78 -3.67 2.79 -1.31
CA ASP A 78 -3.77 2.44 -2.73
C ASP A 78 -2.79 1.31 -3.09
N ILE A 79 -1.57 1.28 -2.52
CA ILE A 79 -0.63 0.15 -2.66
C ILE A 79 -1.30 -1.15 -2.20
N ILE A 80 -1.86 -1.16 -0.99
CA ILE A 80 -2.47 -2.36 -0.40
C ILE A 80 -3.65 -2.83 -1.25
N GLU A 81 -4.55 -1.92 -1.62
CA GLU A 81 -5.74 -2.24 -2.43
C GLU A 81 -5.36 -2.72 -3.83
N ASP A 82 -4.41 -2.07 -4.50
CA ASP A 82 -4.00 -2.46 -5.85
C ASP A 82 -3.23 -3.79 -5.85
N VAL A 83 -2.38 -4.05 -4.84
CA VAL A 83 -1.75 -5.36 -4.65
C VAL A 83 -2.82 -6.44 -4.43
N ASN A 84 -3.80 -6.19 -3.56
CA ASN A 84 -4.91 -7.14 -3.37
C ASN A 84 -5.64 -7.43 -4.69
N LYS A 85 -5.93 -6.40 -5.49
CA LYS A 85 -6.54 -6.57 -6.83
C LYS A 85 -5.66 -7.35 -7.78
N ILE A 86 -4.34 -7.19 -7.77
CA ILE A 86 -3.43 -8.00 -8.62
C ILE A 86 -3.56 -9.49 -8.29
N TYR A 87 -3.72 -9.83 -7.01
CA TYR A 87 -3.77 -11.21 -6.54
C TYR A 87 -5.18 -11.81 -6.47
N GLY A 88 -6.24 -11.04 -6.76
CA GLY A 88 -7.63 -11.51 -6.61
C GLY A 88 -8.10 -11.54 -5.16
N LEU A 89 -7.37 -10.88 -4.26
CA LEU A 89 -7.55 -10.88 -2.82
C LEU A 89 -8.22 -9.59 -2.30
N ASP A 90 -8.76 -8.76 -3.18
CA ASP A 90 -9.55 -7.58 -2.78
C ASP A 90 -10.83 -8.00 -2.07
N HIS A 91 -11.29 -7.13 -1.16
CA HIS A 91 -12.51 -7.35 -0.40
C HIS A 91 -13.73 -7.68 -1.29
N LYS A 92 -13.91 -6.99 -2.41
CA LYS A 92 -15.04 -7.25 -3.31
C LYS A 92 -14.89 -8.58 -4.03
N GLN A 93 -13.65 -8.94 -4.41
CA GLN A 93 -13.36 -10.19 -5.11
C GLN A 93 -13.58 -11.38 -4.17
N VAL A 94 -12.97 -11.36 -2.99
CA VAL A 94 -13.08 -12.43 -1.99
C VAL A 94 -14.53 -12.64 -1.54
N ASN A 95 -15.31 -11.57 -1.34
CA ASN A 95 -16.72 -11.69 -0.98
C ASN A 95 -17.63 -12.17 -2.11
N SER A 96 -17.16 -12.16 -3.35
CA SER A 96 -17.90 -12.71 -4.50
C SER A 96 -17.59 -14.19 -4.75
N LEU A 97 -16.61 -14.76 -4.06
CA LEU A 97 -16.29 -16.18 -4.12
C LEU A 97 -17.28 -17.00 -3.27
N GLY A 98 -17.35 -18.30 -3.53
CA GLY A 98 -18.11 -19.24 -2.71
C GLY A 98 -17.59 -19.27 -1.26
N ASP A 99 -18.48 -19.59 -0.32
CA ASP A 99 -18.20 -19.50 1.12
C ASP A 99 -16.97 -20.33 1.55
N ASP A 100 -16.81 -21.54 1.01
CA ASP A 100 -15.66 -22.40 1.30
C ASP A 100 -14.32 -21.76 0.92
N VAL A 101 -14.27 -21.14 -0.26
CA VAL A 101 -13.04 -20.51 -0.78
C VAL A 101 -12.73 -19.23 0.02
N LYS A 102 -13.77 -18.46 0.34
CA LYS A 102 -13.66 -17.26 1.17
C LYS A 102 -13.12 -17.61 2.57
N GLU A 103 -13.63 -18.67 3.20
CA GLU A 103 -13.16 -19.11 4.51
C GLU A 103 -11.68 -19.49 4.49
N ARG A 104 -11.25 -20.26 3.47
CA ARG A 104 -9.84 -20.63 3.28
C ARG A 104 -8.94 -19.40 3.12
N ILE A 105 -9.35 -18.44 2.30
CA ILE A 105 -8.60 -17.17 2.12
C ILE A 105 -8.47 -16.42 3.44
N MET A 106 -9.57 -16.29 4.19
CA MET A 106 -9.57 -15.56 5.46
C MET A 106 -8.74 -16.27 6.53
N SER A 107 -8.78 -17.60 6.58
CA SER A 107 -7.97 -18.42 7.48
C SER A 107 -6.48 -18.32 7.13
N ALA A 108 -6.12 -18.50 5.86
CA ALA A 108 -4.75 -18.34 5.38
C ALA A 108 -4.23 -16.92 5.65
N ALA A 109 -5.06 -15.89 5.45
CA ALA A 109 -4.70 -14.51 5.77
C ALA A 109 -4.44 -14.31 7.28
N ALA A 110 -5.24 -14.93 8.15
CA ALA A 110 -5.04 -14.87 9.59
C ALA A 110 -3.73 -15.55 10.00
N ILE A 111 -3.42 -16.73 9.45
CA ILE A 111 -2.16 -17.47 9.70
C ILE A 111 -0.96 -16.62 9.29
N GLN A 112 -1.03 -15.93 8.14
CA GLN A 112 0.03 -15.06 7.64
C GLN A 112 0.08 -13.68 8.34
N GLY A 113 -0.79 -13.44 9.33
CA GLY A 113 -0.88 -12.16 10.03
C GLY A 113 -1.20 -11.00 9.10
N SER A 114 -1.99 -11.24 8.04
CA SER A 114 -2.44 -10.20 7.12
C SER A 114 -3.78 -9.66 7.56
N GLN A 115 -3.82 -8.38 7.91
CA GLN A 115 -5.06 -7.67 8.26
C GLN A 115 -5.74 -7.02 7.04
N PHE A 116 -5.10 -7.10 5.87
CA PHE A 116 -5.50 -6.36 4.68
C PHE A 116 -6.01 -7.25 3.53
N VAL A 117 -5.75 -8.56 3.57
CA VAL A 117 -6.27 -9.52 2.58
C VAL A 117 -7.77 -9.74 2.82
N GLY A 118 -8.59 -9.66 1.76
CA GLY A 118 -10.04 -9.90 1.81
C GLY A 118 -10.85 -8.89 2.62
N ARG A 119 -10.21 -7.85 3.18
CA ARG A 119 -10.83 -6.86 4.06
C ARG A 119 -10.78 -5.46 3.44
N LYS A 120 -11.81 -4.66 3.70
CA LYS A 120 -11.85 -3.26 3.28
C LYS A 120 -10.78 -2.49 4.04
N VAL A 121 -9.78 -1.98 3.33
CA VAL A 121 -8.77 -1.09 3.91
C VAL A 121 -9.46 0.23 4.24
N SER A 122 -9.42 0.68 5.49
CA SER A 122 -9.98 1.98 5.90
C SER A 122 -8.84 2.96 6.22
N GLU A 123 -9.04 4.24 5.94
CA GLU A 123 -8.06 5.26 6.33
C GLU A 123 -7.87 5.31 7.84
N ALA A 124 -8.93 5.04 8.62
CA ALA A 124 -8.86 4.99 10.07
C ALA A 124 -7.95 3.87 10.57
N LEU A 125 -8.08 2.66 10.01
CA LEU A 125 -7.21 1.54 10.33
C LEU A 125 -5.75 1.87 10.01
N LEU A 126 -5.51 2.43 8.82
CA LEU A 126 -4.17 2.78 8.39
C LEU A 126 -3.55 3.89 9.25
N LYS A 127 -4.33 4.89 9.66
CA LYS A 127 -3.90 5.93 10.61
C LYS A 127 -3.49 5.34 11.96
N VAL A 128 -4.22 4.35 12.48
CA VAL A 128 -3.85 3.67 13.74
C VAL A 128 -2.52 2.96 13.60
N VAL A 129 -2.34 2.19 12.51
CA VAL A 129 -1.09 1.48 12.23
C VAL A 129 0.09 2.45 12.11
N ILE A 130 -0.06 3.50 11.29
CA ILE A 130 0.99 4.50 11.09
C ILE A 130 1.30 5.24 12.39
N LYS A 131 0.27 5.61 13.18
CA LYS A 131 0.48 6.29 14.47
C LYS A 131 1.24 5.42 15.46
N ASP A 132 0.95 4.12 15.50
CA ASP A 132 1.69 3.18 16.36
C ASP A 132 3.16 3.06 15.94
N VAL A 133 3.41 2.91 14.63
CA VAL A 133 4.78 2.92 14.08
C VAL A 133 5.51 4.23 14.40
N ALA A 134 4.87 5.37 14.16
CA ALA A 134 5.44 6.69 14.41
C ALA A 134 5.76 6.90 15.90
N LYS A 135 4.87 6.49 16.81
CA LYS A 135 5.13 6.53 18.26
C LYS A 135 6.33 5.69 18.64
N ARG A 136 6.44 4.46 18.12
CA ARG A 136 7.57 3.56 18.38
C ARG A 136 8.88 4.11 17.82
N ALA A 137 8.85 4.76 16.66
CA ALA A 137 10.00 5.41 16.07
C ALA A 137 10.43 6.65 16.89
N ALA A 138 9.48 7.51 17.25
CA ALA A 138 9.73 8.70 18.06
C ALA A 138 10.29 8.35 19.45
N ALA A 139 9.80 7.28 20.08
CA ALA A 139 10.33 6.78 21.36
C ALA A 139 11.79 6.32 21.28
N LYS A 140 12.29 5.98 20.08
CA LYS A 140 13.68 5.55 19.84
C LYS A 140 14.61 6.68 19.38
N GLN A 141 14.09 7.89 19.16
CA GLN A 141 14.83 9.01 18.58
C GLN A 141 15.35 9.96 19.70
N THR A 142 16.67 9.99 19.95
CA THR A 142 17.27 10.76 21.06
C THR A 142 17.85 12.14 20.66
N ARG A 143 17.95 12.49 19.36
CA ARG A 143 18.48 13.79 18.92
C ARG A 143 17.97 14.17 17.53
N TRP A 144 17.52 15.42 17.34
CA TRP A 144 17.02 15.95 16.07
C TRP A 144 17.95 17.05 15.53
N PHE A 145 18.26 16.98 14.23
CA PHE A 145 18.87 18.08 13.47
C PHE A 145 17.83 18.66 12.49
N PRO A 146 17.44 19.94 12.61
CA PRO A 146 16.26 20.48 11.95
C PRO A 146 16.41 20.79 10.44
N VAL A 147 17.62 20.74 9.85
CA VAL A 147 17.87 21.32 8.51
C VAL A 147 18.49 20.35 7.49
N ILE A 148 18.89 19.14 7.88
CA ILE A 148 19.45 18.12 6.94
C ILE A 148 18.32 17.22 6.36
N GLY A 149 17.07 17.48 6.75
CA GLY A 149 16.03 16.45 6.86
C GLY A 149 15.29 16.05 5.60
N GLN A 150 15.22 16.84 4.53
CA GLN A 150 14.30 16.52 3.43
C GLN A 150 14.76 15.31 2.60
N ALA A 151 16.04 15.22 2.23
CA ALA A 151 16.57 14.06 1.50
C ALA A 151 16.53 12.78 2.36
N VAL A 152 16.87 12.91 3.65
CA VAL A 152 16.78 11.81 4.61
C VAL A 152 15.32 11.37 4.80
N SER A 153 14.39 12.31 4.97
CA SER A 153 12.95 12.06 5.12
C SER A 153 12.38 11.38 3.87
N ALA A 154 12.73 11.87 2.67
CA ALA A 154 12.33 11.26 1.40
C ALA A 154 12.85 9.81 1.30
N SER A 155 14.10 9.55 1.70
CA SER A 155 14.68 8.20 1.70
C SER A 155 13.98 7.26 2.69
N ILE A 156 13.66 7.75 3.90
CA ILE A 156 12.93 7.00 4.93
C ILE A 156 11.50 6.70 4.44
N SER A 157 10.84 7.70 3.85
CA SER A 157 9.50 7.57 3.27
C SER A 157 9.47 6.50 2.18
N TYR A 158 10.38 6.59 1.20
CA TYR A 158 10.55 5.57 0.16
C TYR A 158 10.77 4.17 0.76
N TYR A 159 11.72 4.06 1.68
CA TYR A 159 12.07 2.78 2.29
C TYR A 159 10.88 2.16 3.01
N PHE A 160 10.17 2.94 3.82
CA PHE A 160 9.03 2.48 4.59
C PHE A 160 7.89 2.01 3.68
N MET A 161 7.53 2.82 2.68
CA MET A 161 6.50 2.48 1.69
C MET A 161 6.88 1.20 0.93
N SER A 162 8.14 1.11 0.48
CA SER A 162 8.62 -0.03 -0.32
C SER A 162 8.66 -1.31 0.51
N LYS A 163 9.13 -1.22 1.76
CA LYS A 163 9.23 -2.36 2.66
C LYS A 163 7.85 -2.92 3.00
N LEU A 164 6.92 -2.08 3.43
CA LEU A 164 5.56 -2.52 3.75
C LEU A 164 4.82 -3.09 2.53
N GLY A 165 4.95 -2.44 1.36
CA GLY A 165 4.35 -2.95 0.13
C GLY A 165 4.90 -4.32 -0.26
N LYS A 166 6.23 -4.52 -0.19
CA LYS A 166 6.87 -5.82 -0.47
C LYS A 166 6.45 -6.90 0.52
N ASP A 167 6.40 -6.57 1.82
CA ASP A 167 5.97 -7.50 2.86
C ASP A 167 4.50 -7.91 2.64
N HIS A 168 3.65 -6.99 2.17
CA HIS A 168 2.26 -7.30 1.81
C HIS A 168 2.15 -8.20 0.58
N VAL A 169 2.97 -7.95 -0.46
CA VAL A 169 3.08 -8.85 -1.64
C VAL A 169 3.44 -10.27 -1.23
N GLU A 170 4.44 -10.43 -0.36
CA GLU A 170 4.85 -11.74 0.15
C GLU A 170 3.72 -12.44 0.93
N LYS A 171 2.96 -11.69 1.74
CA LYS A 171 1.79 -12.23 2.44
C LYS A 171 0.71 -12.69 1.47
N CYS A 172 0.43 -11.94 0.40
CA CYS A 172 -0.55 -12.35 -0.62
C CYS A 172 -0.14 -13.67 -1.30
N GLU A 173 1.14 -13.82 -1.67
CA GLU A 173 1.66 -15.07 -2.25
C GLU A 173 1.57 -16.24 -1.27
N LYS A 174 1.95 -16.02 -0.01
CA LYS A 174 1.81 -17.05 1.03
C LYS A 174 0.36 -17.43 1.25
N VAL A 175 -0.59 -16.50 1.20
CA VAL A 175 -2.01 -16.82 1.29
C VAL A 175 -2.40 -17.75 0.14
N ILE A 176 -2.07 -17.38 -1.10
CA ILE A 176 -2.39 -18.17 -2.29
C ILE A 176 -1.78 -19.57 -2.25
N ASN A 177 -0.51 -19.69 -1.84
CA ASN A 177 0.17 -20.98 -1.76
C ASN A 177 -0.37 -21.90 -0.65
N ASN A 178 -1.19 -21.37 0.27
CA ASN A 178 -1.82 -22.10 1.35
C ASN A 178 -3.33 -22.35 1.12
N LEU A 179 -3.86 -22.05 -0.08
CA LEU A 179 -5.24 -22.35 -0.48
C LEU A 179 -5.39 -23.78 -1.01
#